data_AF-A0A1Y4T9W3-F1
#
_entry.id   AF-A0A1Y4T9W3-F1
#
_cell.length_a   1.000
_cell.length_b   1.000
_cell.length_c   1.000
_cell.angle_alpha   90.00
_cell.angle_beta   90.00
_cell.angle_gamma   90.00
#
_symmetry.space_group_name_H-M   'P 1'
#
loop_
_entity.id
_entity.type
_entity.pdbx_description
1 polymer ?
#
loop_
_entity_poly.entity_id
_entity_poly.type
_entity_poly.pdbx_seq_one_letter_code
_entity_poly.pdbx_strand_id
1 'polypeptide(L)'
;MAARKPRPATPDQLLGALSDIALGRCSYPETDKTGKVIQQMPDVSARLKALELLGKRYRLFSEPAAEPGAEELRVTVRVVDQLEREPPG
;
A
#
# COMPACT_ATOMS: atom_id res chain seq x y z
N MET A 1 -35.42 6.78 -12.62
CA MET A 1 -34.79 6.03 -11.51
C MET A 1 -33.77 6.93 -10.84
N ALA A 2 -33.96 7.32 -9.57
CA ALA A 2 -33.00 8.17 -8.88
C ALA A 2 -31.78 7.33 -8.45
N ALA A 3 -30.58 7.68 -8.94
CA ALA A 3 -29.35 7.01 -8.54
C ALA A 3 -29.08 7.26 -7.05
N ARG A 4 -29.02 6.20 -6.25
CA ARG A 4 -28.61 6.28 -4.84
C ARG A 4 -27.16 6.74 -4.78
N LYS A 5 -26.90 7.85 -4.08
CA LYS A 5 -25.52 8.29 -3.80
C LYS A 5 -24.79 7.21 -2.99
N PRO A 6 -23.57 6.81 -3.40
CA PRO A 6 -22.81 5.84 -2.63
C PRO A 6 -22.49 6.41 -1.24
N ARG A 7 -22.59 5.55 -0.22
CA ARG A 7 -22.17 5.93 1.13
C ARG A 7 -20.63 6.07 1.15
N PRO A 8 -20.09 7.09 1.86
CA PRO A 8 -18.65 7.21 2.01
C PRO A 8 -18.09 6.00 2.76
N ALA A 9 -16.88 5.57 2.38
CA ALA A 9 -16.19 4.48 3.04
C ALA A 9 -15.79 4.88 4.47
N THR A 10 -15.84 3.91 5.38
CA THR A 10 -15.30 4.07 6.74
C THR A 10 -13.77 4.06 6.72
N PRO A 11 -13.09 4.59 7.76
CA PRO A 11 -11.64 4.53 7.86
C PRO A 11 -11.08 3.10 7.76
N ASP A 12 -11.72 2.11 8.39
CA ASP A 12 -11.25 0.72 8.35
C ASP A 12 -11.38 0.10 6.95
N GLN A 13 -12.46 0.44 6.23
CA GLN A 13 -12.63 0.03 4.84
C GLN A 13 -11.55 0.65 3.95
N LEU A 14 -11.18 1.91 4.20
CA LEU A 14 -10.10 2.57 3.47
C LEU A 14 -8.74 1.90 3.73
N LEU A 15 -8.43 1.59 4.99
CA LEU A 15 -7.19 0.92 5.36
C LEU A 15 -7.11 -0.52 4.83
N GLY A 16 -8.24 -1.25 4.84
CA GLY A 16 -8.35 -2.55 4.20
C GLY A 16 -8.08 -2.47 2.71
N ALA A 17 -8.73 -1.54 1.99
CA ALA A 17 -8.51 -1.34 0.57
C ALA A 17 -7.06 -0.95 0.23
N LEU A 18 -6.43 -0.07 1.02
CA LEU A 18 -5.01 0.27 0.84
C LEU A 18 -4.10 -0.95 1.07
N SER A 19 -4.45 -1.83 2.02
CA SER A 19 -3.69 -3.05 2.28
C SER A 19 -3.82 -4.04 1.10
N ASP A 20 -5.02 -4.19 0.55
CA ASP A 20 -5.25 -5.06 -0.61
C ASP A 20 -4.52 -4.54 -1.85
N ILE A 21 -4.50 -3.22 -2.06
CA ILE A 21 -3.71 -2.60 -3.12
C ILE A 21 -2.22 -2.89 -2.89
N ALA A 22 -1.69 -2.54 -1.73
CA ALA A 22 -0.27 -2.70 -1.39
C ALA A 22 0.22 -4.14 -1.60
N LEU A 23 -0.60 -5.13 -1.25
CA LEU A 23 -0.29 -6.56 -1.35
C LEU A 23 -0.63 -7.15 -2.72
N GLY A 24 -1.21 -6.36 -3.65
CA GLY A 24 -1.64 -6.83 -4.96
C GLY A 24 -2.75 -7.88 -4.90
N ARG A 25 -3.66 -7.79 -3.94
CA ARG A 25 -4.76 -8.75 -3.72
C ARG A 25 -6.08 -8.32 -4.36
N CYS A 26 -6.11 -7.15 -5.00
CA CYS A 26 -7.28 -6.62 -5.69
C CYS A 26 -7.02 -6.41 -7.18
N SER A 27 -8.09 -6.37 -7.96
CA SER A 27 -8.10 -5.82 -9.33
C SER A 27 -9.20 -4.76 -9.44
N TYR A 28 -9.02 -3.81 -10.35
CA TYR A 28 -10.00 -2.76 -10.59
C TYR A 28 -10.29 -2.61 -12.08
N PRO A 29 -11.51 -2.19 -12.43
CA PRO A 29 -11.87 -1.91 -13.81
C PRO A 29 -11.11 -0.68 -14.31
N GLU A 30 -10.34 -0.86 -15.38
CA GLU A 30 -9.66 0.21 -16.12
C GLU A 30 -10.11 0.18 -17.58
N THR A 31 -10.26 1.34 -18.20
CA THR A 31 -10.66 1.42 -19.61
C THR A 31 -9.40 1.41 -20.47
N ASP A 32 -9.27 0.40 -21.32
CA ASP A 32 -8.15 0.31 -22.25
C ASP A 32 -8.28 1.32 -23.40
N LYS A 33 -7.24 1.38 -24.25
CA LYS A 33 -7.17 2.30 -25.41
C LYS A 33 -8.27 2.07 -26.45
N THR A 34 -8.95 0.93 -26.40
CA THR A 34 -10.06 0.56 -27.30
C THR A 34 -11.43 0.90 -26.71
N GLY A 35 -11.47 1.43 -25.48
CA GLY A 35 -12.70 1.71 -24.75
C GLY A 35 -13.28 0.50 -24.02
N LYS A 36 -12.56 -0.63 -23.99
CA LYS A 36 -13.01 -1.84 -23.29
C LYS A 36 -12.59 -1.78 -21.83
N VAL A 37 -13.52 -2.13 -20.94
CA VAL A 37 -13.21 -2.30 -19.52
C VAL A 37 -12.45 -3.60 -19.31
N ILE A 38 -11.24 -3.50 -18.78
CA ILE A 38 -10.38 -4.62 -18.39
C ILE A 38 -10.18 -4.61 -16.88
N GLN A 39 -9.94 -5.79 -16.30
CA GLN A 39 -9.52 -5.90 -14.89
C GLN A 39 -8.01 -5.74 -14.82
N GLN A 40 -7.56 -4.72 -14.14
CA GLN A 40 -6.14 -4.41 -14.01
C GLN A 40 -5.68 -4.61 -12.57
N MET A 41 -4.53 -5.26 -12.42
CA MET A 41 -3.86 -5.36 -11.13
C MET A 41 -3.11 -4.05 -10.82
N PRO A 42 -2.96 -3.70 -9.52
CA PRO A 42 -2.11 -2.59 -9.10
C PRO A 42 -0.70 -2.72 -9.64
N ASP A 43 -0.23 -1.68 -10.33
CA ASP A 43 1.17 -1.58 -10.73
C ASP A 43 2.08 -1.31 -9.52
N VAL A 44 3.41 -1.37 -9.74
CA VAL A 44 4.38 -1.13 -8.66
C VAL A 44 4.22 0.25 -8.03
N SER A 45 3.90 1.28 -8.83
CA SER A 45 3.74 2.65 -8.36
C SER A 45 2.55 2.78 -7.40
N ALA A 46 1.40 2.21 -7.78
CA ALA A 46 0.20 2.17 -6.97
C ALA A 46 0.42 1.42 -5.65
N ARG A 47 1.13 0.28 -5.69
CA ARG A 47 1.47 -0.50 -4.49
C ARG A 47 2.37 0.29 -3.54
N LEU A 48 3.42 0.93 -4.07
CA LEU A 48 4.30 1.78 -3.27
C LEU A 48 3.55 2.96 -2.67
N LYS A 49 2.64 3.58 -3.42
CA LYS A 49 1.84 4.69 -2.90
C LYS A 49 0.90 4.24 -1.77
N ALA A 50 0.30 3.06 -1.89
CA ALA A 50 -0.53 2.51 -0.84
C ALA A 50 0.29 2.22 0.44
N LEU A 51 1.51 1.68 0.31
CA LEU A 51 2.43 1.48 1.43
C LEU A 51 2.84 2.81 2.08
N GLU A 52 3.08 3.86 1.29
CA GLU A 52 3.37 5.21 1.81
C GLU A 52 2.19 5.76 2.62
N LEU A 53 0.96 5.60 2.16
CA LEU A 53 -0.22 6.08 2.88
C LEU A 53 -0.44 5.31 4.19
N LEU A 54 -0.24 3.98 4.16
CA LEU A 54 -0.30 3.14 5.36
C LEU A 54 0.81 3.53 6.35
N GLY A 55 2.05 3.69 5.90
CA GLY A 55 3.16 4.09 6.76
C GLY A 55 2.96 5.48 7.37
N LYS A 56 2.35 6.43 6.63
CA LYS A 56 1.93 7.73 7.18
C LYS A 56 0.87 7.57 8.27
N ARG A 57 -0.15 6.73 8.06
CA ARG A 57 -1.21 6.46 9.06
C ARG A 57 -0.64 5.93 10.38
N TYR A 58 0.37 5.08 10.31
CA TYR A 58 1.03 4.44 11.45
C TYR A 58 2.30 5.17 11.92
N ARG A 59 2.63 6.34 11.35
CA ARG A 59 3.81 7.15 11.68
C ARG A 59 5.13 6.37 11.58
N LEU A 60 5.25 5.51 10.57
CA LEU A 60 6.45 4.70 10.32
C LEU A 60 7.55 5.48 9.60
N PHE A 61 7.23 6.65 9.03
CA PHE A 61 8.20 7.53 8.40
C PHE A 61 8.53 8.68 9.35
N SER A 62 9.83 8.88 9.58
CA SER A 62 10.34 10.11 10.16
C SER A 62 10.65 11.07 9.02
N GLU A 63 10.13 12.29 9.12
CA GLU A 63 10.68 13.37 8.29
C GLU A 63 12.07 13.70 8.84
N PRO A 64 13.11 13.80 7.99
CA PRO A 64 14.38 14.31 8.47
C PRO A 64 14.13 15.72 9.00
N ALA A 65 14.55 15.96 10.25
CA ALA A 65 14.52 17.29 10.81
C ALA A 65 15.27 18.22 9.84
N ALA A 66 14.61 19.29 9.40
CA ALA A 66 15.25 20.34 8.63
C ALA A 66 16.17 21.15 9.57
N GLU A 67 17.25 20.52 10.03
CA GLU A 67 18.33 21.19 10.75
C GLU A 67 19.50 21.40 9.77
N PRO A 68 20.02 22.63 9.64
CA PRO A 68 21.16 22.92 8.78
C PRO A 68 22.43 22.33 9.41
N GLY A 69 22.70 21.06 9.11
CA GLY A 69 23.86 20.35 9.66
C GLY A 69 23.66 18.85 9.66
N ALA A 70 23.62 18.27 8.46
CA ALA A 70 23.55 16.84 8.15
C ALA A 70 23.93 15.87 9.28
N GLU A 71 22.93 15.14 9.79
CA GLU A 71 23.14 13.77 10.27
C GLU A 71 22.32 12.83 9.39
N GLU A 72 23.04 12.04 8.59
CA GLU A 72 22.51 11.12 7.61
C GLU A 72 21.79 9.96 8.31
N LEU A 73 20.45 10.03 8.34
CA LEU A 73 19.59 9.01 8.93
C LEU A 73 19.60 7.73 8.07
N ARG A 74 20.43 6.76 8.46
CA ARG A 74 20.46 5.41 7.85
C ARG A 74 19.30 4.55 8.35
N VAL A 75 18.31 4.33 7.50
CA VAL A 75 17.25 3.34 7.74
C VAL A 75 17.80 1.95 7.44
N THR A 76 17.93 1.11 8.48
CA THR A 76 18.32 -0.30 8.31
C THR A 76 17.08 -1.19 8.37
N VAL A 77 16.64 -1.70 7.23
CA VAL A 77 15.53 -2.68 7.17
C VAL A 77 16.11 -4.06 7.51
N ARG A 78 15.79 -4.62 8.68
CA ARG A 78 16.07 -6.02 8.99
C ARG A 78 14.98 -6.89 8.39
N VAL A 79 15.29 -7.58 7.30
CA VAL A 79 14.46 -8.68 6.80
C VAL A 79 14.77 -9.89 7.67
N VAL A 80 13.81 -10.31 8.50
CA VAL A 80 13.88 -11.59 9.22
C VAL A 80 13.35 -12.67 8.29
N ASP A 81 14.27 -13.40 7.66
CA ASP A 81 13.96 -14.62 6.93
C ASP A 81 13.74 -15.73 7.96
N GLN A 82 12.48 -16.04 8.27
CA GLN A 82 12.13 -17.24 9.02
C GLN A 82 11.90 -18.37 8.01
N LEU A 83 12.99 -18.96 7.54
CA LEU A 83 12.93 -20.23 6.85
C LEU A 83 12.80 -21.35 7.89
N GLU A 84 11.65 -22.01 7.87
CA GLU A 84 11.33 -23.19 8.68
C GLU A 84 12.44 -24.25 8.56
N ARG A 85 12.88 -24.79 9.70
CA ARG A 85 13.60 -26.06 9.74
C ARG A 85 12.82 -27.02 10.62
N GLU A 86 12.29 -28.06 9.99
CA GLU A 86 11.68 -29.25 10.60
C GLU A 86 12.58 -29.86 11.69
N PRO A 87 11.99 -30.51 12.72
CA PRO A 87 12.75 -31.27 13.71
C PRO A 87 13.17 -32.62 13.13
N PRO A 88 14.40 -33.12 13.38
CA PRO A 88 14.71 -34.52 13.11
C PRO A 88 14.06 -35.41 14.17
N GLY A 89 13.37 -36.45 13.70
CA GLY A 89 12.92 -37.60 14.51
C GLY A 89 14.03 -38.58 14.80
#